data_AF-A0A7V5SB26-F1
#
_entry.id   AF-A0A7V5SB26-F1
#
_cell.length_a   1.000
_cell.length_b   1.000
_cell.length_c   1.000
_cell.angle_alpha   90.00
_cell.angle_beta   90.00
_cell.angle_gamma   90.00
#
_symmetry.space_group_name_H-M   'P 1'
#
loop_
_entity.id
_entity.type
_entity.pdbx_description
1 polymer ?
#
loop_
_entity_poly.entity_id
_entity_poly.type
_entity_poly.pdbx_seq_one_letter_code
_entity_poly.pdbx_strand_id
1 'polypeptide(L)'
;MARLYLGRYQWRLTPPLEIHQHGTGRLAVFVPQADWTPQAKDLLEKIISSVGIPAPQATIALVRGSLTQSRLMLFSEPVLWVMGRLIPTLKVGAYDLRTGRTVSPPTGFPDKGAYLYILPGLNEMLTNPSVKKTTWQWIRSLASKS
;
A
#
# COMPACT_ATOMS: atom_id res chain seq x y z
N MET A 1 16.50 10.18 -21.95
CA MET A 1 16.00 9.32 -20.84
C MET A 1 17.01 8.21 -20.58
N ALA A 2 17.56 8.12 -19.37
CA ALA A 2 18.63 7.17 -19.06
C ALA A 2 18.05 5.75 -18.87
N ARG A 3 18.73 4.73 -19.41
CA ARG A 3 18.40 3.30 -19.24
C ARG A 3 19.67 2.55 -18.83
N LEU A 4 19.55 1.59 -17.91
CA LEU A 4 20.63 0.67 -17.59
C LEU A 4 20.42 -0.61 -18.41
N TYR A 5 21.41 -0.98 -19.21
CA TYR A 5 21.40 -2.23 -19.97
C TYR A 5 22.04 -3.34 -19.12
N LEU A 6 21.24 -4.37 -18.80
CA LEU A 6 21.70 -5.58 -18.12
C LEU A 6 21.41 -6.77 -19.03
N GLY A 7 22.30 -7.02 -20.00
CA GLY A 7 22.10 -8.04 -21.03
C GLY A 7 20.85 -7.79 -21.87
N ARG A 8 19.96 -8.79 -21.97
CA ARG A 8 18.67 -8.65 -22.69
C ARG A 8 17.57 -7.90 -21.92
N TYR A 9 17.83 -7.55 -20.65
CA TYR A 9 16.85 -6.89 -19.80
C TYR A 9 17.09 -5.38 -19.79
N GLN A 10 16.03 -4.62 -20.11
CA GLN A 10 16.05 -3.17 -20.04
C GLN A 10 15.54 -2.71 -18.67
N TRP A 11 16.43 -2.16 -17.84
CA TRP A 11 16.03 -1.53 -16.59
C TRP A 11 15.91 -0.02 -16.78
N ARG A 12 14.72 0.54 -16.55
CA ARG A 12 14.52 2.00 -16.59
C ARG A 12 15.16 2.62 -15.35
N LEU A 13 16.06 3.59 -15.53
CA LEU A 13 16.82 4.21 -14.43
C LEU A 13 15.97 5.09 -13.50
N THR A 14 14.76 5.46 -13.92
CA THR A 14 13.74 6.07 -13.05
C THR A 14 12.66 5.03 -12.83
N PRO A 15 12.76 4.21 -11.77
CA PRO A 15 11.67 3.29 -11.46
C PRO A 15 10.46 4.15 -11.08
N PRO A 16 9.24 3.77 -11.49
CA PRO A 16 8.02 4.44 -11.02
C PRO A 16 7.77 4.22 -9.53
N LEU A 17 8.69 3.55 -8.82
CA LEU A 17 8.58 3.10 -7.45
C LEU A 17 9.95 3.24 -6.76
N GLU A 18 9.97 3.90 -5.61
CA GLU A 18 11.15 4.19 -4.80
C GLU A 18 10.90 3.65 -3.39
N ILE A 19 11.74 2.73 -2.90
CA ILE A 19 11.60 2.22 -1.52
C ILE A 19 12.10 3.29 -0.56
N HIS A 20 11.17 3.92 0.17
CA HIS A 20 11.50 4.94 1.16
C HIS A 20 11.87 4.33 2.50
N GLN A 21 11.17 3.24 2.88
CA GLN A 21 11.45 2.48 4.08
C GLN A 21 11.33 0.99 3.76
N HIS A 22 12.34 0.22 4.14
CA HIS A 22 12.29 -1.24 4.05
C HIS A 22 11.99 -1.82 5.44
N GLY A 23 10.85 -2.47 5.60
CA GLY A 23 10.45 -3.12 6.84
C GLY A 23 10.78 -4.61 6.82
N THR A 24 10.68 -5.25 7.98
CA THR A 24 10.76 -6.72 8.13
C THR A 24 9.39 -7.35 8.41
N GLY A 25 8.32 -6.56 8.33
CA GLY A 25 6.97 -6.94 8.73
C GLY A 25 6.13 -7.53 7.59
N ARG A 26 4.82 -7.59 7.85
CA ARG A 26 3.83 -8.27 6.99
C ARG A 26 3.03 -7.30 6.10
N LEU A 27 3.45 -6.04 6.03
CA LEU A 27 2.72 -4.96 5.36
C LEU A 27 3.66 -4.16 4.46
N ALA A 28 3.28 -4.03 3.19
CA ALA A 28 3.85 -3.03 2.30
C ALA A 28 2.80 -1.96 1.94
N VAL A 29 3.22 -0.70 1.93
CA VAL A 29 2.37 0.46 1.64
C VAL A 29 2.94 1.22 0.44
N PHE A 30 2.07 1.47 -0.54
CA PHE A 30 2.37 2.22 -1.75
C PHE A 30 1.68 3.56 -1.69
N VAL A 31 2.47 4.63 -1.73
CA VAL A 31 1.99 6.01 -1.59
C VAL A 31 2.34 6.81 -2.84
N PRO A 32 1.41 7.59 -3.42
CA PRO A 32 1.76 8.55 -4.47
C PRO A 32 2.83 9.50 -3.93
N GLN A 33 3.92 9.68 -4.68
CA GLN A 33 5.00 10.55 -4.19
C GLN A 33 4.54 12.00 -3.95
N ALA A 34 3.57 12.47 -4.73
CA ALA A 34 2.97 13.79 -4.54
C ALA A 34 2.23 13.93 -3.20
N ASP A 35 1.81 12.82 -2.59
CA ASP A 35 1.11 12.80 -1.30
C ASP A 35 2.08 12.65 -0.11
N TRP A 36 3.38 12.49 -0.36
CA TRP A 36 4.37 12.28 0.71
C TRP A 36 4.80 13.59 1.36
N THR A 37 4.06 14.01 2.38
CA THR A 37 4.38 15.15 3.25
C THR A 37 4.64 14.67 4.69
N PRO A 38 5.27 15.49 5.56
CA PRO A 38 5.46 15.13 6.97
C PRO A 38 4.15 14.78 7.68
N GLN A 39 3.09 15.54 7.43
CA GLN A 39 1.76 15.32 8.03
C GLN A 39 1.12 14.02 7.53
N ALA A 40 1.27 13.73 6.23
CA ALA A 40 0.78 12.49 5.64
C ALA A 40 1.55 11.27 6.16
N LYS A 41 2.87 11.41 6.35
CA LYS A 41 3.71 10.40 6.99
C LYS A 41 3.24 10.13 8.42
N ASP A 42 3.08 11.16 9.26
CA ASP A 42 2.62 11.00 10.64
C ASP A 42 1.23 10.34 10.72
N LEU A 43 0.33 10.70 9.80
CA LEU A 43 -0.97 10.05 9.70
C LEU A 43 -0.82 8.58 9.32
N LEU A 44 0.00 8.27 8.33
CA LEU A 44 0.22 6.89 7.88
C LEU A 44 0.80 6.03 9.00
N GLU A 45 1.82 6.51 9.73
CA GLU A 45 2.42 5.79 10.85
C GLU A 45 1.42 5.49 11.96
N LYS A 46 0.52 6.44 12.27
CA LYS A 46 -0.59 6.24 13.21
C LYS A 46 -1.56 5.16 12.72
N ILE A 47 -1.91 5.17 11.44
CA ILE A 47 -2.80 4.17 10.83
C ILE A 47 -2.16 2.78 10.88
N ILE A 48 -0.89 2.65 10.51
CA ILE A 48 -0.14 1.38 10.56
C ILE A 48 -0.10 0.85 12.01
N SER A 49 0.23 1.72 12.96
CA SER A 49 0.28 1.37 14.39
C SER A 49 -1.08 0.93 14.92
N SER A 50 -2.17 1.55 14.47
CA SER A 50 -3.53 1.19 14.90
C SER A 50 -3.99 -0.20 14.44
N VAL A 51 -3.37 -0.78 13.41
CA VAL A 51 -3.63 -2.18 13.00
C VAL A 51 -2.68 -3.18 13.66
N GLY A 52 -1.89 -2.74 14.65
CA GLY A 52 -1.00 -3.60 15.43
C GLY A 52 0.37 -3.85 14.80
N ILE A 53 0.76 -3.10 13.77
CA ILE A 53 2.10 -3.15 13.19
C ILE A 53 2.91 -1.94 13.66
N PRO A 54 4.11 -2.12 14.26
CA PRO A 54 5.02 -1.01 14.48
C PRO A 54 5.39 -0.36 13.14
N ALA A 55 5.19 0.95 13.01
CA ALA A 55 5.43 1.66 11.74
C ALA A 55 6.80 1.38 11.07
N PRO A 56 7.93 1.23 11.79
CA PRO A 56 9.22 0.86 11.20
C PRO A 56 9.26 -0.53 10.56
N GLN A 57 8.35 -1.43 10.93
CA GLN A 57 8.27 -2.78 10.36
C GLN A 57 7.50 -2.83 9.04
N ALA A 58 6.80 -1.76 8.65
CA ALA A 58 6.16 -1.70 7.35
C ALA A 58 7.15 -1.30 6.25
N THR A 59 7.04 -1.93 5.08
CA THR A 59 7.73 -1.46 3.87
C THR A 59 6.93 -0.31 3.28
N ILE A 60 7.55 0.83 3.01
CA ILE A 60 6.90 2.00 2.42
C ILE A 60 7.59 2.33 1.10
N ALA A 61 6.81 2.35 0.02
CA ALA A 61 7.27 2.67 -1.31
C ALA A 61 6.53 3.91 -1.86
N LEU A 62 7.29 4.86 -2.38
CA LEU A 62 6.78 6.06 -3.05
C LEU A 62 6.66 5.81 -4.55
N VAL A 63 5.55 6.23 -5.14
CA VAL A 63 5.19 5.89 -6.52
C VAL A 63 5.02 7.16 -7.37
N ARG A 64 5.77 7.25 -8.47
CA ARG A 64 5.74 8.36 -9.47
C ARG A 64 4.90 8.00 -10.70
N GLY A 65 3.68 7.50 -10.49
CA GLY A 65 2.78 7.12 -11.59
C GLY A 65 1.79 6.02 -11.20
N SER A 66 1.29 5.29 -12.20
CA SER A 66 0.40 4.17 -11.98
C SER A 66 1.15 2.85 -11.71
N LEU A 67 0.53 2.04 -10.87
CA LEU A 67 0.88 0.65 -10.62
C LEU A 67 -0.06 -0.26 -11.40
N THR A 68 0.42 -1.49 -11.62
CA THR A 68 -0.40 -2.60 -12.05
C THR A 68 -0.40 -3.65 -10.96
N GLN A 69 -1.46 -4.43 -10.86
CA GLN A 69 -1.56 -5.53 -9.89
C GLN A 69 -0.39 -6.52 -10.05
N SER A 70 0.06 -6.79 -11.28
CA SER A 70 1.18 -7.69 -11.53
C SER A 70 2.51 -7.21 -10.93
N ARG A 71 2.73 -5.89 -10.84
CA ARG A 71 3.93 -5.34 -10.17
C ARG A 71 3.89 -5.54 -8.66
N LEU A 72 2.69 -5.52 -8.08
CA LEU A 72 2.50 -5.76 -6.66
C LEU A 72 2.77 -7.21 -6.26
N MET A 73 2.59 -8.17 -7.18
CA MET A 73 2.94 -9.58 -6.93
C MET A 73 4.45 -9.83 -6.70
N LEU A 74 5.31 -8.83 -6.94
CA LEU A 74 6.74 -8.92 -6.68
C LEU A 74 7.08 -8.71 -5.19
N PHE A 75 6.13 -8.21 -4.40
CA PHE A 75 6.29 -7.99 -2.96
C PHE A 75 5.95 -9.27 -2.20
N SER A 76 6.75 -9.59 -1.20
CA SER A 76 6.61 -10.80 -0.38
C SER A 76 5.59 -10.64 0.75
N GLU A 77 5.22 -9.41 1.06
CA GLU A 77 4.31 -9.07 2.15
C GLU A 77 2.89 -9.58 1.85
N PRO A 78 2.25 -10.28 2.80
CA PRO A 78 0.92 -10.85 2.59
C PRO A 78 -0.19 -9.80 2.54
N VAL A 79 0.08 -8.58 3.01
CA VAL A 79 -0.86 -7.46 2.94
C VAL A 79 -0.19 -6.28 2.25
N LEU A 80 -0.83 -5.80 1.19
CA LEU A 80 -0.40 -4.65 0.42
C LEU A 80 -1.46 -3.56 0.50
N TRP A 81 -1.06 -2.35 0.87
CA TRP A 81 -1.93 -1.18 0.86
C TRP A 81 -1.53 -0.24 -0.26
N VAL A 82 -2.47 0.17 -1.09
CA VAL A 82 -2.27 1.14 -2.14
C VAL A 82 -3.12 2.36 -1.83
N MET A 83 -2.45 3.48 -1.58
CA MET A 83 -3.10 4.74 -1.23
C MET A 83 -3.47 5.52 -2.49
N GLY A 84 -4.66 6.10 -2.49
CA GLY A 84 -5.15 6.94 -3.59
C GLY A 84 -5.34 6.17 -4.91
N ARG A 85 -5.14 6.85 -6.04
CA ARG A 85 -5.44 6.33 -7.38
C ARG A 85 -4.21 5.78 -8.11
N LEU A 86 -3.37 5.01 -7.42
CA LEU A 86 -2.20 4.39 -8.05
C LEU A 86 -2.59 3.23 -8.98
N ILE A 87 -3.72 2.54 -8.73
CA ILE A 87 -4.28 1.53 -9.65
C ILE A 87 -5.63 2.03 -10.15
N PRO A 88 -5.69 2.74 -11.30
CA PRO A 88 -6.92 3.43 -11.74
C PRO A 88 -8.12 2.52 -11.99
N THR A 89 -7.86 1.23 -12.27
CA THR A 89 -8.90 0.25 -12.58
C THR A 89 -9.59 -0.31 -11.34
N LEU A 90 -9.04 -0.10 -10.14
CA LEU A 90 -9.57 -0.61 -8.89
C LEU A 90 -10.16 0.53 -8.05
N LYS A 91 -11.26 0.23 -7.37
CA LYS A 91 -11.92 1.15 -6.44
C LYS A 91 -11.45 0.87 -5.02
N VAL A 92 -11.76 1.76 -4.08
CA VAL A 92 -11.49 1.54 -2.65
C VAL A 92 -12.16 0.23 -2.21
N GLY A 93 -11.40 -0.65 -1.58
CA GLY A 93 -11.84 -1.99 -1.19
C GLY A 93 -10.69 -2.97 -0.97
N ALA A 94 -11.05 -4.22 -0.64
CA ALA A 94 -10.10 -5.32 -0.47
C ALA A 94 -10.23 -6.32 -1.62
N TYR A 95 -9.08 -6.83 -2.07
CA TYR A 95 -8.93 -7.71 -3.23
C TYR A 95 -7.98 -8.85 -2.91
N ASP A 96 -8.23 -10.01 -3.51
CA ASP A 96 -7.22 -11.05 -3.59
C ASP A 96 -6.18 -10.64 -4.64
N LEU A 97 -4.91 -10.57 -4.25
CA LEU A 97 -3.84 -10.04 -5.09
C LEU A 97 -3.58 -10.90 -6.33
N ARG A 98 -3.88 -12.22 -6.29
CA ARG A 98 -3.59 -13.13 -7.40
C ARG A 98 -4.70 -13.10 -8.45
N THR A 99 -5.94 -13.09 -8.00
CA THR A 99 -7.12 -13.17 -8.86
C THR A 99 -7.70 -11.80 -9.22
N GLY A 100 -7.36 -10.75 -8.47
CA GLY A 100 -7.91 -9.40 -8.63
C GLY A 100 -9.39 -9.28 -8.26
N ARG A 101 -9.97 -10.34 -7.69
CA ARG A 101 -11.38 -10.36 -7.29
C ARG A 101 -11.54 -9.63 -5.96
N THR A 102 -12.64 -8.90 -5.83
CA THR A 102 -13.05 -8.30 -4.55
C THR A 102 -13.26 -9.39 -3.52
N VAL A 103 -12.77 -9.17 -2.31
CA VAL A 103 -12.93 -10.09 -1.18
C VAL A 103 -13.37 -9.32 0.05
N SER A 104 -13.99 -10.02 1.00
CA SER A 104 -14.15 -9.49 2.35
C SER A 104 -12.78 -9.40 3.02
N PRO A 105 -12.48 -8.30 3.74
CA PRO A 105 -11.22 -8.18 4.48
C PRO A 105 -11.04 -9.35 5.45
N PRO A 106 -9.88 -10.04 5.47
CA PRO A 106 -9.58 -11.02 6.50
C PRO A 106 -9.65 -10.40 7.90
N THR A 107 -9.97 -11.25 8.89
CA THR A 107 -9.84 -10.94 10.31
C THR A 107 -8.40 -11.24 10.74
N GLY A 108 -7.69 -10.21 11.19
CA GLY A 108 -6.26 -10.28 11.49
C GLY A 108 -5.37 -10.35 10.25
N PHE A 109 -4.05 -10.39 10.48
CA PHE A 109 -3.08 -10.55 9.40
C PHE A 109 -3.10 -11.98 8.86
N PRO A 110 -3.28 -12.16 7.53
CA PRO A 110 -3.46 -13.48 6.94
C PRO A 110 -2.15 -14.27 6.87
N ASP A 111 -2.17 -15.51 7.38
CA ASP A 111 -1.01 -16.44 7.34
C ASP A 111 -0.78 -17.08 5.98
N LYS A 112 -1.80 -17.08 5.12
CA LYS A 112 -1.75 -17.58 3.75
C LYS A 112 -2.49 -16.62 2.82
N GLY A 113 -2.03 -16.56 1.57
CA GLY A 113 -2.58 -15.66 0.56
C GLY A 113 -1.96 -14.27 0.61
N ALA A 114 -2.25 -13.48 -0.41
CA ALA A 114 -1.80 -12.10 -0.53
C ALA A 114 -3.01 -11.22 -0.82
N TYR A 115 -3.19 -10.19 0.00
CA TYR A 115 -4.36 -9.32 -0.02
C TYR A 115 -3.95 -7.91 -0.36
N LEU A 116 -4.71 -7.31 -1.28
CA LEU A 116 -4.51 -5.96 -1.76
C LEU A 116 -5.66 -5.08 -1.24
N TYR A 117 -5.32 -4.03 -0.52
CA TYR A 117 -6.25 -2.99 -0.10
C TYR A 117 -6.01 -1.75 -0.92
N ILE A 118 -7.04 -1.30 -1.64
CA ILE A 118 -7.07 0.02 -2.23
C ILE A 118 -7.72 0.94 -1.22
N LEU A 119 -6.99 1.96 -0.78
CA LEU A 119 -7.42 2.90 0.24
C LEU A 119 -7.47 4.32 -0.35
N PRO A 120 -8.25 5.24 0.24
CA PRO A 120 -8.22 6.65 -0.16
C PRO A 120 -6.82 7.28 -0.09
N GLY A 121 -6.64 8.46 -0.67
CA GLY A 121 -5.36 9.18 -0.61
C GLY A 121 -5.07 9.72 0.79
N LEU A 122 -3.81 9.82 1.19
CA LEU A 122 -3.43 10.37 2.50
C LEU A 122 -3.85 11.85 2.62
N ASN A 123 -3.68 12.65 1.57
CA ASN A 123 -4.12 14.04 1.51
C ASN A 123 -5.64 14.19 1.68
N GLU A 124 -6.41 13.26 1.10
CA GLU A 124 -7.87 13.23 1.25
C GLU A 124 -8.27 12.89 2.70
N MET A 125 -7.58 11.94 3.33
CA MET A 125 -7.83 11.60 4.74
C MET A 125 -7.46 12.71 5.72
N LEU A 126 -6.45 13.52 5.40
CA LEU A 126 -6.06 14.69 6.21
C LEU A 126 -7.13 15.78 6.19
N THR A 127 -7.83 15.94 5.06
CA THR A 127 -8.79 17.03 4.84
C THR A 127 -10.24 16.61 5.09
N ASN A 128 -10.56 15.32 4.99
CA ASN A 128 -11.93 14.81 5.11
C ASN A 128 -12.08 13.71 6.19
N PRO A 129 -12.68 14.03 7.35
CA PRO A 129 -12.89 13.08 8.43
C PRO A 129 -13.75 11.86 8.05
N SER A 130 -14.70 12.02 7.13
CA SER A 130 -15.55 10.91 6.65
C SER A 130 -14.74 9.88 5.89
N VAL A 131 -13.78 10.32 5.08
CA VAL A 131 -12.87 9.43 4.32
C VAL A 131 -11.94 8.66 5.26
N LYS A 132 -11.47 9.32 6.33
CA LYS A 132 -10.72 8.65 7.39
C LYS A 132 -11.54 7.55 8.07
N LYS A 133 -12.82 7.80 8.37
CA LYS A 133 -13.74 6.79 8.93
C LYS A 133 -13.95 5.61 7.99
N THR A 134 -14.15 5.86 6.70
CA THR A 134 -14.29 4.80 5.68
C THR A 134 -13.01 3.97 5.56
N THR A 135 -11.83 4.61 5.58
CA THR A 135 -10.54 3.91 5.57
C THR A 135 -10.44 2.97 6.76
N TRP A 136 -10.78 3.45 7.95
CA TRP A 136 -10.77 2.63 9.16
C TRP A 136 -11.70 1.42 9.05
N GLN A 137 -12.87 1.55 8.43
CA GLN A 137 -13.79 0.41 8.24
C GLN A 137 -13.17 -0.74 7.43
N TRP A 138 -12.29 -0.43 6.47
CA TRP A 138 -11.62 -1.43 5.63
C TRP A 138 -10.49 -2.15 6.34
N ILE A 139 -9.72 -1.42 7.15
CA ILE A 139 -8.48 -1.96 7.76
C ILE A 139 -8.67 -2.39 9.21
N ARG A 140 -9.75 -2.00 9.89
CA ARG A 140 -10.00 -2.36 11.30
C ARG A 140 -10.07 -3.88 11.53
N SER A 141 -10.42 -4.67 10.52
CA SER A 141 -10.45 -6.12 10.66
C SER A 141 -9.05 -6.70 10.82
N LEU A 142 -8.02 -6.01 10.33
CA LEU A 142 -6.61 -6.38 10.50
C LEU A 142 -6.10 -6.07 11.91
N ALA A 143 -6.70 -5.09 12.59
CA ALA A 143 -6.41 -4.83 14.00
C ALA A 143 -6.88 -6.05 14.80
N SER A 144 -5.91 -6.79 15.34
CA SER A 144 -6.16 -7.91 16.24
C SER A 144 -7.15 -7.48 17.32
N LYS A 145 -8.23 -8.25 17.50
CA LYS A 145 -8.98 -8.25 18.77
C LYS A 145 -8.08 -8.94 19.80
N SER A 146 -7.10 -8.20 20.30
CA SER A 146 -6.42 -8.55 21.54
C SER A 146 -7.35 -8.25 22.71
#